data_AF-A0A9E0ADZ7-F1
#
_entry.id   AF-A0A9E0ADZ7-F1
#
_cell.length_a   1.000
_cell.length_b   1.000
_cell.length_c   1.000
_cell.angle_alpha   90.00
_cell.angle_beta   90.00
_cell.angle_gamma   90.00
#
_symmetry.space_group_name_H-M   'P 1'
#
loop_
_entity.id
_entity.type
_entity.pdbx_description
1 polymer ?
#
loop_
_entity_poly.entity_id
_entity_poly.type
_entity_poly.pdbx_seq_one_letter_code
_entity_poly.pdbx_strand_id
1 'polypeptide(L)'
;MKKQLLLALLLVAGLAAVFAFKQEQTPKKYLTLTFVPKSWITIIDEQGAKQTLELNGKGSISESEKWIEDSQAPLTAQLNELTAKGYKLVAVSQTWIGANGTYTTYIFEKE
;
A
#
# COMPACT_ATOMS: atom_id res chain seq x y z
N MET A 1 52.70 -28.04 -9.31
CA MET A 1 51.46 -27.86 -10.10
C MET A 1 50.16 -27.98 -9.28
N LYS A 2 50.07 -28.82 -8.22
CA LYS A 2 48.82 -29.01 -7.45
C LYS A 2 48.31 -27.79 -6.64
N LYS A 3 49.20 -26.90 -6.19
CA LYS A 3 48.82 -25.72 -5.37
C LYS A 3 48.10 -24.62 -6.16
N GLN A 4 48.42 -24.45 -7.44
CA GLN A 4 47.76 -23.45 -8.30
C GLN A 4 46.34 -23.87 -8.71
N LEU A 5 46.08 -25.17 -8.80
CA LEU A 5 44.76 -25.72 -9.06
C LEU A 5 43.79 -25.47 -7.88
N LEU A 6 44.28 -25.58 -6.64
CA LEU A 6 43.49 -25.30 -5.44
C LEU A 6 43.12 -23.82 -5.31
N LEU A 7 44.05 -22.92 -5.63
CA LEU A 7 43.78 -21.47 -5.58
C LEU A 7 42.72 -21.05 -6.61
N ALA A 8 42.77 -21.62 -7.81
CA ALA A 8 41.78 -21.36 -8.85
C ALA A 8 40.39 -21.85 -8.43
N LEU A 9 40.29 -23.04 -7.80
CA LEU A 9 39.00 -23.56 -7.31
C LEU A 9 38.40 -22.69 -6.19
N LEU A 10 39.23 -22.20 -5.27
CA LEU A 10 38.81 -21.31 -4.17
C LEU A 10 38.33 -19.95 -4.68
N LEU A 11 38.98 -19.39 -5.70
CA LEU A 11 38.55 -18.15 -6.36
C LEU A 11 37.20 -18.32 -7.06
N VAL A 12 37.00 -19.41 -7.79
CA VAL A 12 35.74 -19.68 -8.51
C VAL A 12 34.59 -19.96 -7.53
N ALA A 13 34.84 -20.71 -6.45
CA ALA A 13 33.85 -20.97 -5.40
C ALA A 13 33.50 -19.70 -4.61
N GLY A 14 34.48 -18.85 -4.33
CA GLY A 14 34.27 -17.56 -3.67
C GLY A 14 33.43 -16.59 -4.52
N LEU A 15 33.69 -16.52 -5.83
CA LEU A 15 32.89 -15.73 -6.77
C LEU A 15 31.45 -16.26 -6.89
N ALA A 16 31.25 -17.58 -6.98
CA ALA A 16 29.91 -18.18 -7.02
C ALA A 16 29.08 -17.89 -5.76
N ALA A 17 29.72 -17.86 -4.59
CA ALA A 17 29.06 -17.50 -3.33
C ALA A 17 28.64 -16.02 -3.28
N VAL A 18 29.42 -15.11 -3.88
CA VAL A 18 29.07 -13.68 -3.97
C VAL A 18 27.88 -13.45 -4.89
N PHE A 19 27.74 -14.23 -5.97
CA PHE A 19 26.57 -14.15 -6.86
C PHE A 19 25.30 -14.77 -6.25
N ALA A 20 25.43 -15.84 -5.45
CA ALA A 20 24.29 -16.46 -4.76
C ALA A 20 23.73 -15.63 -3.60
N PHE A 21 24.49 -14.65 -3.10
CA PHE A 21 24.09 -13.78 -1.97
C PHE A 21 23.46 -12.44 -2.39
N LYS A 22 23.11 -12.28 -3.68
CA LYS A 22 22.11 -11.28 -4.04
C LYS A 22 20.76 -11.81 -3.58
N GLN A 23 20.45 -11.55 -2.32
CA GLN A 23 19.10 -11.62 -1.79
C GLN A 23 18.25 -10.71 -2.68
N GLU A 24 17.55 -11.30 -3.65
CA GLU A 24 16.55 -10.60 -4.45
C GLU A 24 15.47 -10.14 -3.47
N GLN A 25 15.64 -8.95 -2.90
CA GLN A 25 14.53 -8.22 -2.32
C GLN A 25 13.63 -7.85 -3.49
N THR A 26 12.62 -8.68 -3.72
CA THR A 26 11.49 -8.32 -4.57
C THR A 26 11.01 -6.94 -4.09
N PRO A 27 10.93 -5.93 -4.98
CA PRO A 27 10.51 -4.61 -4.56
C PRO A 27 9.10 -4.71 -3.96
N LYS A 28 8.97 -4.27 -2.71
CA LYS A 28 7.68 -4.20 -2.02
C LYS A 28 6.72 -3.35 -2.84
N LYS A 29 5.53 -3.88 -3.08
CA LYS A 29 4.51 -3.18 -3.84
C LYS A 29 3.51 -2.55 -2.90
N TYR A 30 3.25 -1.26 -3.10
CA TYR A 30 2.39 -0.48 -2.23
C TYR A 30 1.17 0.05 -2.98
N LEU A 31 0.05 0.13 -2.27
CA LEU A 31 -1.18 0.75 -2.73
C LEU A 31 -1.63 1.77 -1.68
N THR A 32 -2.19 2.89 -2.12
CA THR A 32 -2.73 3.90 -1.21
C THR A 32 -4.23 4.06 -1.40
N LEU A 33 -4.96 4.18 -0.30
CA LEU A 33 -6.37 4.56 -0.27
C LEU A 33 -6.49 5.87 0.51
N THR A 34 -6.93 6.94 -0.13
CA THR A 34 -7.21 8.23 0.51
C THR A 34 -8.70 8.40 0.66
N PHE A 35 -9.15 8.60 1.89
CA PHE A 35 -10.54 8.83 2.25
C PHE A 35 -10.73 10.28 2.67
N VAL A 36 -11.61 10.97 1.93
CA VAL A 36 -12.12 12.30 2.29
C VAL A 36 -13.59 12.13 2.66
N PRO A 37 -13.96 12.26 3.95
CA PRO A 37 -15.33 12.08 4.39
C PRO A 37 -16.30 12.91 3.56
N LYS A 38 -17.44 12.31 3.19
CA LYS A 38 -18.52 12.97 2.41
C LYS A 38 -18.11 13.52 1.04
N SER A 39 -16.94 13.13 0.54
CA SER A 39 -16.40 13.67 -0.70
C SER A 39 -16.03 12.55 -1.65
N TRP A 40 -14.94 11.83 -1.38
CA TRP A 40 -14.51 10.74 -2.25
C TRP A 40 -13.56 9.78 -1.52
N ILE A 41 -13.42 8.59 -2.12
CA ILE A 41 -12.32 7.67 -1.89
C ILE A 41 -11.46 7.63 -3.15
N THR A 42 -10.15 7.75 -3.00
CA THR A 42 -9.18 7.58 -4.09
C THR A 42 -8.28 6.40 -3.79
N ILE A 43 -8.13 5.50 -4.75
CA ILE A 43 -7.19 4.38 -4.69
C ILE A 43 -6.13 4.60 -5.77
N ILE A 44 -4.86 4.47 -5.38
CA ILE A 44 -3.72 4.48 -6.31
C ILE A 44 -3.00 3.15 -6.15
N ASP A 45 -3.00 2.35 -7.21
CA ASP A 45 -2.39 1.02 -7.21
C ASP A 45 -0.85 1.06 -7.31
N GLU A 46 -0.26 -0.13 -7.33
CA GLU A 46 1.19 -0.35 -7.39
C GLU A 46 1.84 0.19 -8.68
N GLN A 47 1.04 0.38 -9.74
CA GLN A 47 1.45 0.90 -11.04
C GLN A 47 1.16 2.41 -11.16
N GLY A 48 0.55 3.02 -10.14
CA GLY A 48 0.14 4.42 -10.13
C GLY A 48 -1.21 4.68 -10.80
N ALA A 49 -1.96 3.63 -11.19
CA ALA A 49 -3.29 3.81 -11.75
C ALA A 49 -4.25 4.29 -10.65
N LYS A 50 -5.03 5.31 -10.98
CA LYS A 50 -5.92 5.99 -10.04
C LYS A 50 -7.37 5.61 -10.29
N GLN A 51 -8.05 5.16 -9.24
CA GLN A 51 -9.50 4.99 -9.18
C GLN A 51 -10.08 6.00 -8.18
N THR A 52 -11.20 6.65 -8.51
CA THR A 52 -11.91 7.55 -7.58
C THR A 52 -13.36 7.16 -7.50
N LEU A 53 -13.86 7.02 -6.27
CA LEU A 53 -15.26 6.76 -5.95
C LEU A 53 -15.80 8.01 -5.26
N GLU A 54 -16.77 8.68 -5.89
CA GLU A 54 -17.49 9.80 -5.29
C GLU A 54 -18.41 9.28 -4.17
N LEU A 55 -18.43 9.99 -3.05
CA LEU A 55 -19.32 9.72 -1.93
C LEU A 55 -20.49 10.70 -2.00
N ASN A 56 -21.72 10.19 -1.99
CA ASN A 56 -22.94 11.01 -2.08
C ASN A 56 -23.30 11.75 -0.78
N GLY A 57 -22.33 11.92 0.13
CA GLY A 57 -22.53 12.54 1.42
C GLY A 57 -22.88 14.01 1.31
N LYS A 58 -24.18 14.35 1.24
CA LYS A 58 -24.62 15.72 1.47
C LYS A 58 -24.21 16.11 2.89
N GLY A 59 -23.58 17.27 3.07
CA GLY A 59 -22.92 17.76 4.28
C GLY A 59 -23.80 17.93 5.53
N SER A 60 -24.45 16.87 6.01
CA SER A 60 -25.19 16.85 7.27
C SER A 60 -24.39 16.02 8.27
N ILE A 61 -23.71 16.68 9.21
CA ILE A 61 -22.99 16.02 10.32
C ILE A 61 -23.99 15.59 11.42
N SER A 62 -25.23 16.06 11.35
CA SER A 62 -26.27 15.85 12.35
C SER A 62 -27.02 14.53 12.25
N GLU A 63 -26.84 13.75 11.19
CA GLU A 63 -27.50 12.46 11.00
C GLU A 63 -26.44 11.35 11.01
N SER A 64 -26.23 10.72 12.17
CA SER A 64 -25.25 9.64 12.34
C SER A 64 -25.47 8.48 11.37
N GLU A 65 -26.73 8.13 11.11
CA GLU A 65 -27.12 7.09 10.14
C GLU A 65 -26.67 7.46 8.73
N LYS A 66 -26.93 8.71 8.32
CA LYS A 66 -26.50 9.24 7.02
C LYS A 66 -24.98 9.26 6.88
N TRP A 67 -24.24 9.58 7.94
CA TRP A 67 -22.77 9.50 7.92
C TRP A 67 -22.25 8.07 7.74
N ILE A 68 -22.90 7.09 8.40
CA ILE A 68 -22.55 5.68 8.25
C ILE A 68 -22.76 5.24 6.80
N GLU A 69 -23.95 5.50 6.25
CA GLU A 69 -24.33 5.10 4.89
C GLU A 69 -23.49 5.80 3.81
N ASP A 70 -23.35 7.12 3.89
CA ASP A 70 -22.73 7.92 2.82
C ASP A 70 -21.19 7.91 2.89
N SER A 71 -20.58 7.45 3.98
CA SER A 71 -19.12 7.55 4.17
C SER A 71 -18.48 6.32 4.80
N GLN A 72 -18.96 5.86 5.96
CA GLN A 72 -18.28 4.77 6.67
C GLN A 72 -18.44 3.42 5.96
N ALA A 73 -19.64 3.09 5.46
CA ALA A 73 -19.91 1.83 4.78
C ALA A 73 -19.11 1.70 3.47
N PRO A 74 -19.08 2.70 2.57
CA PRO A 74 -18.23 2.67 1.37
C PRO A 74 -16.74 2.49 1.68
N LEU A 75 -16.23 3.21 2.70
CA LEU A 75 -14.84 3.05 3.14
C LEU A 75 -14.57 1.62 3.59
N THR A 76 -15.43 1.08 4.46
CA THR A 76 -15.29 -0.28 5.00
C THR A 76 -15.31 -1.33 3.90
N ALA A 77 -16.19 -1.17 2.89
CA ALA A 77 -16.24 -2.05 1.73
C ALA A 77 -14.91 -2.05 0.95
N GLN A 78 -14.33 -0.87 0.71
CA GLN A 78 -13.05 -0.76 0.01
C GLN A 78 -11.89 -1.35 0.82
N LEU A 79 -11.84 -1.13 2.14
CA LEU A 79 -10.83 -1.75 3.00
C LEU A 79 -10.91 -3.28 2.96
N ASN A 80 -12.12 -3.83 3.05
CA ASN A 80 -12.35 -5.28 2.97
C ASN A 80 -11.95 -5.85 1.60
N GLU A 81 -12.24 -5.13 0.51
CA GLU A 81 -11.84 -5.55 -0.84
C GLU A 81 -10.32 -5.62 -0.99
N LEU A 82 -9.59 -4.64 -0.43
CA LEU A 82 -8.13 -4.63 -0.43
C LEU A 82 -7.57 -5.80 0.40
N THR A 83 -8.11 -6.05 1.59
CA THR A 83 -7.71 -7.20 2.42
C THR A 83 -7.98 -8.53 1.71
N ALA A 84 -9.14 -8.68 1.05
CA ALA A 84 -9.47 -9.88 0.27
C ALA A 84 -8.52 -10.08 -0.93
N LYS A 85 -7.95 -8.99 -1.47
CA LYS A 85 -6.91 -9.01 -2.50
C LYS A 85 -5.51 -9.31 -1.94
N GLY A 86 -5.33 -9.56 -0.65
CA GLY A 86 -4.03 -9.86 -0.03
C GLY A 86 -3.19 -8.62 0.26
N TYR A 87 -3.82 -7.46 0.43
CA TYR A 87 -3.13 -6.25 0.88
C TYR A 87 -3.20 -6.12 2.40
N LYS A 88 -2.04 -5.90 3.01
CA LYS A 88 -1.89 -5.65 4.44
C LYS A 88 -1.73 -4.16 4.70
N LEU A 89 -2.50 -3.63 5.65
CA LEU A 89 -2.33 -2.25 6.11
C LEU A 89 -0.98 -2.10 6.83
N VAL A 90 -0.13 -1.19 6.37
CA VAL A 90 1.19 -0.94 6.94
C VAL A 90 1.34 0.46 7.54
N ALA A 91 0.54 1.42 7.10
CA ALA A 91 0.52 2.75 7.70
C ALA A 91 -0.82 3.46 7.50
N VAL A 92 -1.10 4.39 8.40
CA VAL A 92 -2.22 5.33 8.30
C VAL A 92 -1.68 6.73 8.57
N SER A 93 -2.01 7.67 7.70
CA SER A 93 -1.67 9.09 7.85
C SER A 93 -2.94 9.92 7.81
N GLN A 94 -3.03 10.91 8.69
CA GLN A 94 -4.11 11.88 8.67
C GLN A 94 -3.54 13.24 8.31
N THR A 95 -4.14 13.89 7.34
CA THR A 95 -3.76 15.24 6.92
C THR A 95 -4.92 16.18 7.12
N TRP A 96 -4.64 17.31 7.73
CA TRP A 96 -5.59 18.39 7.95
C TRP A 96 -5.46 19.43 6.82
N ILE A 97 -6.58 19.74 6.13
CA ILE A 97 -6.64 20.76 5.07
C ILE A 97 -7.46 21.97 5.56
N GLY A 98 -7.04 22.61 6.65
CA GLY A 98 -7.68 23.85 7.09
C GLY A 98 -9.19 23.69 7.33
N ALA A 99 -9.97 24.63 6.81
CA ALA A 99 -11.43 24.64 6.89
C ALA A 99 -12.11 23.51 6.07
N ASN A 100 -11.39 22.83 5.17
CA ASN A 100 -11.95 21.81 4.27
C ASN A 100 -11.96 20.40 4.89
N GLY A 101 -11.55 20.26 6.15
CA GLY A 101 -11.62 19.01 6.91
C GLY A 101 -10.33 18.21 6.94
N THR A 102 -10.43 16.96 7.40
CA THR A 102 -9.33 15.99 7.45
C THR A 102 -9.55 14.92 6.39
N TYR A 103 -8.46 14.44 5.81
CA TYR A 103 -8.46 13.20 5.04
C TYR A 103 -7.52 12.18 5.68
N THR A 104 -7.87 10.91 5.50
CA THR A 104 -7.08 9.80 6.00
C THR A 104 -6.54 9.01 4.83
N THR A 105 -5.23 8.83 4.77
CA THR A 105 -4.56 7.99 3.78
C THR A 105 -4.10 6.70 4.45
N TYR A 106 -4.57 5.58 3.93
CA TYR A 106 -4.19 4.23 4.30
C TYR A 106 -3.17 3.74 3.28
N ILE A 107 -2.06 3.18 3.76
CA ILE A 107 -0.99 2.62 2.92
C ILE A 107 -0.97 1.12 3.15
N PHE A 108 -1.05 0.38 2.06
CA PHE A 108 -1.05 -1.07 2.05
C PHE A 108 0.18 -1.61 1.35
N GLU A 109 0.67 -2.74 1.83
CA GLU A 109 1.71 -3.56 1.21
C GLU A 109 1.08 -4.86 0.72
N LYS A 110 1.46 -5.31 -0.48
CA LYS A 110 1.04 -6.61 -1.01
C LYS A 110 1.79 -7.74 -0.28
N GLU A 111 1.06 -8.67 0.33
CA GLU A 111 1.62 -9.91 0.90
C GLU A 111 2.09 -10.90 -0.18
#